data_AF-A0A3S1CA75-F1
#
_entry.id   AF-A0A3S1CA75-F1
#
_cell.length_a   1.000
_cell.length_b   1.000
_cell.length_c   1.000
_cell.angle_alpha   90.00
_cell.angle_beta   90.00
_cell.angle_gamma   90.00
#
_symmetry.space_group_name_H-M   'P 1'
#
loop_
_entity.id
_entity.type
_entity.pdbx_description
1 polymer ?
#
loop_
_entity_poly.entity_id
_entity_poly.type
_entity_poly.pdbx_seq_one_letter_code
_entity_poly.pdbx_strand_id
1 'polypeptide(L)'
;QGTRFQWLPDGCLKTVSAPLDAIKEDPRNGKKVWFNSIIAVYRGWRDSRNDPNKAITFGDGTPMPPEVMDGLDAILEDLAADVTWQSGDVYLVDNMQVLHARRPFTPPR
;
A
#
# COMPACT_ATOMS: atom_id res chain seq x y z
N GLN A 1 7.38 -13.85 -10.79
CA GLN A 1 5.93 -14.09 -10.71
C GLN A 1 5.71 -15.35 -9.91
N GLY A 2 4.89 -15.28 -8.86
CA GLY A 2 4.65 -16.44 -8.00
C GLY A 2 3.85 -16.00 -6.79
N THR A 3 2.57 -16.35 -6.76
CA THR A 3 1.74 -16.27 -5.56
C THR A 3 1.46 -17.70 -5.16
N ARG A 4 1.89 -18.09 -3.96
CA ARG A 4 1.49 -19.37 -3.38
C ARG A 4 0.11 -19.24 -2.77
N PHE A 5 -0.69 -20.30 -2.85
CA PHE A 5 -2.02 -20.33 -2.26
C PHE A 5 -2.21 -21.58 -1.42
N GLN A 6 -3.07 -21.48 -0.42
CA GLN A 6 -3.44 -22.57 0.46
C GLN A 6 -4.93 -22.44 0.80
N TRP A 7 -5.70 -23.49 0.54
CA TRP A 7 -7.06 -23.61 1.07
C TRP A 7 -6.99 -23.91 2.58
N LEU A 8 -7.74 -23.15 3.37
CA LEU A 8 -7.85 -23.29 4.82
C LEU A 8 -9.05 -24.19 5.19
N PRO A 9 -9.09 -24.78 6.40
CA PRO A 9 -10.18 -25.67 6.83
C PRO A 9 -11.56 -25.02 6.86
N ASP A 10 -11.64 -23.69 6.98
CA ASP A 10 -12.88 -22.90 6.96
C ASP A 10 -13.38 -22.58 5.54
N GLY A 11 -12.70 -23.10 4.50
CA GLY A 11 -13.01 -22.83 3.10
C GLY A 11 -12.43 -21.52 2.56
N CYS A 12 -11.70 -20.75 3.38
CA CYS A 12 -11.03 -19.54 2.91
C CYS A 12 -9.75 -19.87 2.11
N LEU A 13 -9.38 -18.98 1.18
CA LEU A 13 -8.12 -19.06 0.45
C LEU A 13 -7.10 -18.10 1.06
N LYS A 14 -5.96 -18.62 1.51
CA LYS A 14 -4.80 -17.81 1.90
C LYS A 14 -3.85 -17.70 0.72
N THR A 15 -3.49 -16.47 0.35
CA THR A 15 -2.48 -16.19 -0.68
C THR A 15 -1.26 -15.53 -0.06
N VAL A 16 -0.07 -15.88 -0.56
CA VAL A 16 1.17 -15.19 -0.21
C VAL A 16 1.94 -14.93 -1.49
N SER A 17 2.16 -13.65 -1.79
CA SER A 17 3.00 -13.23 -2.90
C SER A 17 4.47 -13.60 -2.62
N ALA A 18 5.23 -13.92 -3.67
CA ALA A 18 6.68 -13.96 -3.57
C ALA A 18 7.23 -12.60 -3.12
N PRO A 19 8.47 -12.55 -2.59
CA PRO A 19 9.15 -11.29 -2.31
C PRO A 19 9.16 -10.39 -3.54
N LEU A 20 8.83 -9.12 -3.35
CA LEU A 20 8.78 -8.09 -4.39
C LEU A 20 9.68 -6.92 -4.00
N ASP A 21 10.22 -6.24 -5.00
CA ASP A 21 10.99 -5.02 -4.78
C ASP A 21 10.09 -3.91 -4.19
N ALA A 22 10.48 -3.37 -3.05
CA ALA A 22 9.81 -2.22 -2.45
C ALA A 22 10.16 -0.90 -3.16
N ILE A 23 11.33 -0.84 -3.78
CA ILE A 23 11.84 0.31 -4.54
C ILE A 23 11.99 -0.11 -6.00
N LYS A 24 11.36 0.64 -6.90
CA LYS A 24 11.56 0.46 -8.35
C LYS A 24 12.37 1.62 -8.90
N GLU A 25 12.83 1.47 -10.13
CA GLU A 25 13.41 2.55 -10.92
C GLU A 25 12.41 3.00 -11.99
N ASP A 26 12.23 4.31 -12.14
CA ASP A 26 11.47 4.88 -13.24
C ASP A 26 12.32 4.84 -14.53
N PRO A 27 11.95 4.02 -15.53
CA PRO A 27 12.79 3.81 -16.71
C PRO A 27 12.95 5.07 -17.58
N ARG A 28 12.14 6.11 -17.35
CA ARG A 28 12.19 7.36 -18.12
C ARG A 28 13.31 8.28 -17.64
N ASN A 29 13.71 8.18 -16.37
CA ASN A 29 14.64 9.12 -15.75
C ASN A 29 15.65 8.48 -14.77
N GLY A 30 15.57 7.16 -14.53
CA GLY A 30 16.48 6.43 -13.64
C GLY A 30 16.27 6.71 -12.15
N LYS A 31 15.23 7.44 -11.75
CA LYS A 31 14.98 7.76 -10.34
C LYS A 31 14.36 6.57 -9.61
N LYS A 32 14.79 6.38 -8.37
CA LYS A 32 14.16 5.43 -7.44
C LYS A 32 12.78 5.94 -7.02
N VAL A 33 11.80 5.05 -7.02
CA VAL A 33 10.41 5.33 -6.63
C VAL A 33 9.90 4.33 -5.60
N TRP A 34 9.13 4.81 -4.63
CA TRP A 34 8.47 4.00 -3.60
C TRP A 34 7.20 3.34 -4.17
N PHE A 35 7.39 2.28 -4.96
CA PHE A 35 6.32 1.60 -5.68
C PHE A 35 5.98 0.27 -5.00
N ASN A 36 5.22 0.35 -3.90
CA ASN A 36 4.76 -0.80 -3.15
C ASN A 36 3.44 -0.49 -2.41
N SER A 37 2.90 -1.47 -1.70
CA SER A 37 1.65 -1.34 -0.95
C SER A 37 1.84 -1.48 0.56
N ILE A 38 3.04 -1.18 1.07
CA ILE A 38 3.42 -1.48 2.46
C ILE A 38 2.44 -0.85 3.45
N ILE A 39 2.20 0.45 3.33
CA ILE A 39 1.32 1.16 4.25
C ILE A 39 -0.16 0.81 4.07
N ALA A 40 -0.58 0.58 2.82
CA ALA A 40 -1.96 0.25 2.49
C ALA A 40 -2.36 -1.11 3.08
N VAL A 41 -1.45 -2.09 3.04
CA VAL A 41 -1.67 -3.42 3.63
C VAL A 41 -1.62 -3.32 5.16
N TYR A 42 -0.59 -2.68 5.71
CA TYR A 42 -0.39 -2.58 7.16
C TYR A 42 -1.52 -1.82 7.89
N ARG A 43 -2.13 -0.82 7.25
CA ARG A 43 -3.27 -0.10 7.86
C ARG A 43 -4.63 -0.60 7.40
N GLY A 44 -4.75 -1.07 6.15
CA GLY A 44 -6.03 -1.32 5.50
C GLY A 44 -6.51 -2.77 5.54
N TRP A 45 -5.63 -3.77 5.63
CA TRP A 45 -6.03 -5.18 5.62
C TRP A 45 -6.37 -5.67 7.02
N ARG A 46 -7.39 -5.05 7.60
CA ARG A 46 -7.92 -5.37 8.92
C ARG A 46 -9.36 -5.81 8.79
N ASP A 47 -9.57 -7.11 8.80
CA ASP A 47 -10.90 -7.73 8.83
C ASP A 47 -10.87 -9.00 9.68
N SER A 48 -11.98 -9.75 9.72
CA SER A 48 -12.08 -11.00 10.49
C SER A 48 -11.10 -12.09 10.05
N ARG A 49 -10.45 -11.96 8.90
CA ARG A 49 -9.56 -12.95 8.29
C ARG A 49 -8.10 -12.50 8.24
N ASN A 50 -7.85 -11.20 8.33
CA ASN A 50 -6.54 -10.60 8.14
C ASN A 50 -6.08 -9.82 9.37
N ASP A 51 -4.92 -10.19 9.89
CA ASP A 51 -4.17 -9.42 10.89
C ASP A 51 -3.18 -8.51 10.16
N PRO A 52 -3.35 -7.18 10.18
CA PRO A 52 -2.48 -6.25 9.47
C PRO A 52 -1.01 -6.37 9.85
N ASN A 53 -0.71 -6.73 11.11
CA ASN A 53 0.66 -6.89 11.61
C ASN A 53 1.37 -8.14 11.03
N LYS A 54 0.60 -9.02 10.37
CA LYS A 54 1.09 -10.25 9.73
C LYS A 54 0.82 -10.28 8.22
N ALA A 55 0.03 -9.32 7.73
CA ALA A 55 -0.35 -9.22 6.33
C ALA A 55 0.83 -8.78 5.44
N ILE A 56 1.84 -8.15 6.03
CA ILE A 56 3.07 -7.78 5.36
C ILE A 56 4.30 -8.05 6.23
N THR A 57 5.35 -8.52 5.57
CA THR A 57 6.67 -8.82 6.15
C THR A 57 7.75 -8.34 5.18
N PHE A 58 8.99 -8.33 5.64
CA PHE A 58 10.12 -8.31 4.70
C PHE A 58 10.12 -9.57 3.83
N GLY A 59 10.94 -9.55 2.77
CA GLY A 59 11.04 -10.65 1.82
C GLY A 59 11.57 -11.96 2.42
N ASP A 60 12.25 -11.90 3.56
CA ASP A 60 12.70 -13.06 4.34
C ASP A 60 11.65 -13.57 5.35
N GLY A 61 10.49 -12.91 5.43
CA GLY A 61 9.42 -13.25 6.36
C GLY A 61 9.52 -12.57 7.73
N THR A 62 10.56 -11.77 8.00
CA THR A 62 10.63 -11.03 9.26
C THR A 62 9.54 -9.94 9.34
N PRO A 63 8.88 -9.74 10.49
CA PRO A 63 7.83 -8.73 10.63
C PRO A 63 8.35 -7.31 10.38
N MET A 64 7.47 -6.44 9.89
CA MET A 64 7.77 -5.00 9.79
C MET A 64 7.84 -4.37 11.20
N PRO A 65 8.86 -3.57 11.54
CA PRO A 65 8.94 -2.88 12.83
C PRO A 65 7.85 -1.80 12.93
N PRO A 66 7.01 -1.78 13.97
CA PRO A 66 5.93 -0.81 14.10
C PRO A 66 6.39 0.65 14.03
N GLU A 67 7.53 0.97 14.65
CA GLU A 67 8.11 2.31 14.67
C GLU A 67 8.51 2.82 13.28
N VAL A 68 8.91 1.91 12.38
CA VAL A 68 9.19 2.25 10.97
C VAL A 68 7.89 2.58 10.26
N MET A 69 6.82 1.84 10.53
CA MET A 69 5.51 2.07 9.91
C MET A 69 4.91 3.42 10.34
N ASP A 70 5.05 3.80 11.60
CA ASP A 70 4.61 5.11 12.11
C ASP A 70 5.41 6.25 11.47
N GLY A 71 6.72 6.08 11.28
CA GLY A 71 7.56 7.04 10.55
C GLY A 71 7.16 7.18 9.07
N LEU A 72 6.81 6.08 8.40
CA LEU A 72 6.32 6.10 7.03
C LEU A 72 4.98 6.84 6.90
N ASP A 73 4.05 6.63 7.83
CA ASP A 73 2.78 7.37 7.86
C ASP A 73 3.03 8.89 7.95
N ALA A 74 3.92 9.31 8.85
CA ALA A 74 4.25 10.73 9.02
C ALA A 74 4.84 11.35 7.74
N ILE A 75 5.75 10.64 7.07
CA ILE A 75 6.35 11.12 5.81
C ILE A 75 5.30 11.20 4.70
N LEU A 76 4.42 10.20 4.58
CA LEU A 76 3.39 10.19 3.54
C LEU A 76 2.36 11.30 3.75
N GLU A 77 1.99 11.58 4.99
CA GLU A 77 1.10 12.67 5.36
C GLU A 77 1.72 14.04 5.09
N ASP A 78 3.01 14.24 5.45
CA ASP A 78 3.74 15.50 5.22
C ASP A 78 3.92 15.81 3.73
N LEU A 79 4.14 14.78 2.91
CA LEU A 79 4.29 14.92 1.45
C LEU A 79 2.95 14.93 0.70
N ALA A 80 1.82 14.67 1.37
CA ALA A 80 0.52 14.60 0.71
C ALA A 80 0.03 15.99 0.30
N ALA A 81 -0.44 16.10 -0.95
CA ALA A 81 -1.19 17.26 -1.40
C ALA A 81 -2.69 16.98 -1.28
N ASP A 82 -3.36 17.62 -0.32
CA ASP A 82 -4.81 17.53 -0.16
C ASP A 82 -5.54 18.40 -1.17
N VAL A 83 -5.99 17.75 -2.25
CA VAL A 83 -6.78 18.37 -3.32
C VAL A 83 -8.26 18.37 -2.94
N THR A 84 -8.88 19.55 -2.96
CA THR A 84 -10.33 19.68 -2.85
C THR A 84 -10.97 19.60 -4.23
N TRP A 85 -11.66 18.49 -4.50
CA TRP A 85 -12.36 18.25 -5.76
C TRP A 85 -13.51 19.24 -5.99
N GLN A 86 -13.66 19.70 -7.23
CA GLN A 86 -14.81 20.44 -7.72
C GLN A 86 -15.43 19.74 -8.94
N SER A 87 -16.70 20.05 -9.21
CA SER A 87 -17.41 19.48 -10.34
C SER A 87 -16.74 19.89 -11.65
N GLY A 88 -16.36 18.89 -12.46
CA GLY A 88 -15.68 19.09 -13.74
C GLY A 88 -14.15 19.04 -13.66
N ASP A 89 -13.56 18.95 -12.46
CA ASP A 89 -12.13 18.78 -12.32
C ASP A 89 -11.64 17.46 -12.93
N VAL A 90 -10.45 17.49 -13.53
CA VAL A 90 -9.73 16.30 -14.00
C VAL A 90 -8.31 16.34 -13.44
N TYR A 91 -7.96 15.32 -12.66
CA TYR A 91 -6.60 15.12 -12.18
C TYR A 91 -5.93 14.01 -12.98
N LEU A 92 -4.82 14.34 -13.62
CA LEU A 92 -3.93 13.37 -14.26
C LEU A 92 -2.76 13.08 -13.34
N VAL A 93 -2.58 11.81 -12.98
CA VAL A 93 -1.49 11.36 -12.10
C VAL A 93 -0.54 10.45 -12.84
N ASP A 94 0.76 10.63 -12.59
CA ASP A 94 1.79 9.68 -13.01
C ASP A 94 1.92 8.57 -11.96
N ASN A 95 1.34 7.41 -12.25
CA ASN A 95 1.28 6.29 -11.30
C ASN A 95 2.65 5.70 -10.94
N MET A 96 3.72 6.03 -11.69
CA MET A 96 5.08 5.65 -11.30
C MET A 96 5.66 6.53 -10.20
N GLN A 97 5.18 7.77 -10.06
CA GLN A 97 5.77 8.77 -9.18
C GLN A 97 4.84 9.21 -8.03
N VAL A 98 3.54 8.95 -8.13
CA VAL A 98 2.53 9.44 -7.18
C VAL A 98 1.75 8.29 -6.57
N LEU A 99 1.72 8.22 -5.23
CA LEU A 99 0.72 7.47 -4.49
C LEU A 99 -0.52 8.35 -4.30
N HIS A 100 -1.70 7.75 -4.31
CA HIS A 100 -2.96 8.46 -4.05
C HIS A 100 -3.79 7.71 -2.99
N ALA A 101 -4.51 8.48 -2.20
CA ALA A 101 -5.38 7.98 -1.15
C ALA A 101 -6.69 8.79 -1.14
N ARG A 102 -7.52 8.55 -0.13
CA ARG A 102 -8.80 9.24 0.02
C ARG A 102 -9.05 9.60 1.48
N ARG A 103 -9.31 10.88 1.75
CA ARG A 103 -9.83 11.32 3.05
C ARG A 103 -11.26 10.81 3.28
N PRO A 104 -11.68 10.58 4.53
CA PRO A 104 -13.09 10.39 4.86
C PRO A 104 -13.95 11.55 4.33
N PHE A 105 -15.21 11.28 4.00
CA PHE A 105 -16.14 12.29 3.49
C PHE A 105 -17.57 12.00 3.95
N THR A 106 -18.40 13.04 3.90
CA THR A 106 -19.85 12.92 4.12
C THR A 106 -20.56 12.88 2.77
N PRO A 107 -21.40 11.86 2.47
CA PRO A 107 -22.17 11.81 1.23
C PRO A 107 -23.15 12.99 1.07
N PRO A 108 -23.49 13.41 -0.17
CA PRO A 108 -22.93 12.93 -1.43
C PRO A 108 -21.51 13.45 -1.67
N ARG A 109 -20.73 12.68 -2.41
CA ARG A 109 -19.42 13.09 -2.95
C ARG A 109 -19.39 12.78 -4.43
#